data_AF-A0AAD3HAE3-F1
#
_entry.id   AF-A0AAD3HAE3-F1
#
_cell.length_a   1.000
_cell.length_b   1.000
_cell.length_c   1.000
_cell.angle_alpha   90.00
_cell.angle_beta   90.00
_cell.angle_gamma   90.00
#
_symmetry.space_group_name_H-M   'P 1'
#
loop_
_entity.id
_entity.type
_entity.pdbx_description
1 polymer ?
#
loop_
_entity_poly.entity_id
_entity_poly.type
_entity_poly.pdbx_seq_one_letter_code
_entity_poly.pdbx_strand_id
1 'polypeptide(L)'
;MSTANSNSKPTYRRASSFVSLAALLLAASSSPVAAKKCIKISRGKQLKKKLETSHVLVALAPNDEATVYKELCQYLEKTANVRVGDFEIALVEDKNAQKNLLTKSAPPKVSFVSSLMDKVEGVFQKAKEEEPTLVIAPEEQYILFHKNTNQGVLYEPKSELTASSVADFVSDQLDRAKIGSFLYSYGMYDNIASQFMNTDQDFVQKLWVKGVFPMFTFMHKLQGSLKEYEKETLNLYVQIGNKVLEKGKDYPKTQMTRLENMLKDEDNKISELQKEKMAQKTHILKQFAEPKVFTADEQKEFYKSLGFFFMPYVMLILFLPVMMMDDEDDKKKEQEQVKKAEEGLEKEEEEAEAKDVALQEAEEKLLKEDATGEEETAVVDKETDAEEEEEDNAEEEGDDDADEIEYADMTVKELRDILKERDQPVYGRKAELIERCQNTE
;
A
#
# COMPACT_ATOMS: atom_id res chain seq x y z
N MET A 1 -67.38 47.60 -8.36
CA MET A 1 -66.91 47.97 -7.00
C MET A 1 -65.95 46.89 -6.54
N SER A 2 -64.72 47.26 -6.17
CA SER A 2 -63.72 46.62 -5.26
C SER A 2 -63.65 45.09 -5.19
N THR A 3 -62.51 44.38 -5.21
CA THR A 3 -61.13 44.52 -4.71
C THR A 3 -60.48 43.14 -4.96
N ALA A 4 -59.19 42.82 -4.95
CA ALA A 4 -57.92 43.48 -4.71
C ALA A 4 -56.85 42.53 -5.31
N ASN A 5 -55.76 43.11 -5.80
CA ASN A 5 -54.58 42.43 -6.30
C ASN A 5 -53.54 42.37 -5.16
N SER A 6 -53.02 41.18 -4.81
CA SER A 6 -51.97 41.04 -3.81
C SER A 6 -50.79 40.25 -4.38
N ASN A 7 -49.79 41.00 -4.86
CA ASN A 7 -48.44 40.50 -5.13
C ASN A 7 -47.67 40.45 -3.81
N SER A 8 -47.34 39.25 -3.32
CA SER A 8 -46.36 39.05 -2.25
C SER A 8 -45.12 38.35 -2.81
N LYS A 9 -44.01 39.08 -2.90
CA LYS A 9 -42.68 38.52 -3.18
C LYS A 9 -42.19 37.72 -1.94
N PRO A 10 -41.56 36.55 -2.12
CA PRO A 10 -40.92 35.85 -1.02
C PRO A 10 -39.56 36.49 -0.72
N THR A 11 -39.38 36.94 0.51
CA THR A 11 -38.09 37.35 1.08
C THR A 11 -37.29 36.11 1.49
N TYR A 12 -36.21 35.82 0.77
CA TYR A 12 -35.22 34.82 1.17
C TYR A 12 -34.41 35.34 2.38
N ARG A 13 -34.70 34.80 3.57
CA ARG A 13 -33.84 34.97 4.75
C ARG A 13 -32.58 34.13 4.57
N ARG A 14 -31.42 34.78 4.66
CA ARG A 14 -30.09 34.18 4.77
C ARG A 14 -30.06 33.17 5.92
N ALA A 15 -29.78 31.90 5.60
CA ALA A 15 -29.37 30.88 6.56
C ALA A 15 -27.84 30.85 6.61
N SER A 16 -27.23 31.76 7.37
CA SER A 16 -25.80 31.71 7.71
C SER A 16 -25.62 31.04 9.07
N SER A 17 -25.62 29.71 9.11
CA SER A 17 -25.23 28.93 10.31
C SER A 17 -25.10 27.43 9.98
N PHE A 18 -24.11 27.04 9.16
CA PHE A 18 -23.77 25.62 9.00
C PHE A 18 -22.25 25.34 8.88
N VAL A 19 -21.38 26.32 9.15
CA VAL A 19 -19.92 26.15 9.01
C VAL A 19 -19.24 25.59 10.28
N SER A 20 -19.91 25.55 11.44
CA SER A 20 -19.22 25.19 12.71
C SER A 20 -19.23 23.70 13.12
N LEU A 21 -19.86 22.78 12.37
CA LEU A 21 -19.93 21.37 12.81
C LEU A 21 -18.88 20.44 12.18
N ALA A 22 -18.30 20.81 11.03
CA ALA A 22 -17.29 19.99 10.35
C ALA A 22 -15.90 20.09 11.00
N ALA A 23 -15.57 21.23 11.61
CA ALA A 23 -14.29 21.44 12.30
C ALA A 23 -14.21 20.72 13.67
N LEU A 24 -15.33 20.33 14.27
CA LEU A 24 -15.33 19.65 15.59
C LEU A 24 -15.13 18.13 15.50
N LEU A 25 -15.23 17.54 14.29
CA LEU A 25 -15.06 16.09 14.07
C LEU A 25 -13.62 15.68 13.70
N LEU A 26 -12.74 16.63 13.39
CA LEU A 26 -11.31 16.36 13.09
C LEU A 26 -10.39 16.52 14.31
N ALA A 27 -10.90 16.98 15.45
CA ALA A 27 -10.18 17.05 16.72
C ALA A 27 -10.40 15.81 17.60
N ALA A 28 -10.61 14.63 16.99
CA ALA A 28 -10.48 13.36 17.68
C ALA A 28 -8.99 13.17 18.02
N SER A 29 -8.57 13.76 19.14
CA SER A 29 -7.24 13.63 19.72
C SER A 29 -6.77 12.17 19.67
N SER A 30 -5.92 11.88 18.68
CA SER A 30 -5.22 10.61 18.58
C SER A 30 -4.24 10.56 19.73
N SER A 31 -4.74 10.16 20.90
CA SER A 31 -3.87 9.85 22.04
C SER A 31 -2.83 8.86 21.53
N PRO A 32 -1.52 9.11 21.74
CA PRO A 32 -0.47 8.26 21.23
C PRO A 32 -0.75 6.83 21.71
N VAL A 33 -1.09 5.95 20.75
CA VAL A 33 -1.42 4.57 21.07
C VAL A 33 -0.13 3.94 21.55
N ALA A 34 -0.04 3.66 22.86
CA ALA A 34 1.16 3.09 23.45
C ALA A 34 1.57 1.82 22.69
N ALA A 35 2.86 1.72 22.34
CA ALA A 35 3.40 0.54 21.69
C ALA A 35 3.10 -0.71 22.52
N LYS A 36 2.64 -1.78 21.87
CA LYS A 36 2.32 -3.03 22.56
C LYS A 36 3.59 -3.67 23.10
N LYS A 37 3.60 -3.89 24.42
CA LYS A 37 4.68 -4.58 25.12
C LYS A 37 4.38 -6.06 25.22
N CYS A 38 5.41 -6.87 25.12
CA CYS A 38 5.34 -8.28 25.48
C CYS A 38 4.93 -8.47 26.94
N ILE A 39 4.22 -9.56 27.22
CA ILE A 39 3.69 -9.85 28.55
C ILE A 39 4.31 -11.11 29.15
N LYS A 40 4.44 -11.14 30.47
CA LYS A 40 4.83 -12.34 31.22
C LYS A 40 3.59 -12.98 31.83
N ILE A 41 3.42 -14.28 31.62
CA ILE A 41 2.28 -15.05 32.12
C ILE A 41 2.79 -16.11 33.09
N SER A 42 2.43 -15.97 34.36
CA SER A 42 2.80 -16.94 35.40
C SER A 42 1.74 -18.02 35.65
N ARG A 43 0.49 -17.80 35.18
CA ARG A 43 -0.65 -18.69 35.44
C ARG A 43 -1.54 -18.84 34.21
N GLY A 44 -2.01 -20.07 33.96
CA GLY A 44 -2.92 -20.37 32.84
C GLY A 44 -4.24 -19.57 32.84
N LYS A 45 -4.72 -19.10 34.02
CA LYS A 45 -5.90 -18.21 34.10
C LYS A 45 -5.67 -16.85 33.42
N GLN A 46 -4.45 -16.32 33.47
CA GLN A 46 -4.12 -15.04 32.82
C GLN A 46 -4.11 -15.20 31.29
N LEU A 47 -3.52 -16.30 30.80
CA LEU A 47 -3.57 -16.62 29.37
C LEU A 47 -5.01 -16.74 28.87
N LYS A 48 -5.88 -17.47 29.59
CA LYS A 48 -7.29 -17.59 29.20
C LYS A 48 -7.97 -16.23 29.06
N LYS A 49 -7.76 -15.32 30.02
CA LYS A 49 -8.31 -13.96 29.97
C LYS A 49 -7.78 -13.16 28.77
N LYS A 50 -6.52 -13.38 28.39
CA LYS A 50 -5.91 -12.74 27.22
C LYS A 50 -6.43 -13.29 25.89
N LEU A 51 -6.70 -14.59 25.82
CA LEU A 51 -7.29 -15.23 24.64
C LEU A 51 -8.71 -14.76 24.35
N GLU A 52 -9.43 -14.23 25.34
CA GLU A 52 -10.74 -13.60 25.12
C GLU A 52 -10.63 -12.29 24.32
N THR A 53 -9.50 -11.58 24.43
CA THR A 53 -9.32 -10.27 23.79
C THR A 53 -8.41 -10.30 22.57
N SER A 54 -7.45 -11.22 22.53
CA SER A 54 -6.26 -11.12 21.68
C SER A 54 -5.81 -12.49 21.14
N HIS A 55 -5.16 -12.50 19.96
CA HIS A 55 -4.33 -13.62 19.53
C HIS A 55 -3.02 -13.60 20.31
N VAL A 56 -2.56 -14.74 20.82
CA VAL A 56 -1.39 -14.78 21.70
C VAL A 56 -0.37 -15.78 21.19
N LEU A 57 0.81 -15.28 20.80
CA LEU A 57 1.98 -16.13 20.59
C LEU A 57 2.64 -16.38 21.95
N VAL A 58 2.65 -17.64 22.38
CA VAL A 58 3.25 -18.05 23.64
C VAL A 58 4.63 -18.62 23.38
N ALA A 59 5.66 -17.99 23.93
CA ALA A 59 7.00 -18.53 24.03
C ALA A 59 7.11 -19.41 25.28
N LEU A 60 7.46 -20.67 25.08
CA LEU A 60 7.81 -21.63 26.11
C LEU A 60 9.34 -21.69 26.16
N ALA A 61 9.93 -20.86 27.02
CA ALA A 61 11.36 -20.88 27.27
C ALA A 61 11.62 -21.19 28.74
N PRO A 62 12.64 -22.00 29.06
CA PRO A 62 12.98 -22.35 30.43
C PRO A 62 13.60 -21.19 31.21
N ASN A 63 14.15 -20.18 30.52
CA ASN A 63 14.90 -19.07 31.12
C ASN A 63 14.45 -17.71 30.54
N ASP A 64 14.64 -16.64 31.32
CA ASP A 64 14.40 -15.24 30.93
C ASP A 64 15.30 -14.72 29.79
N GLU A 65 16.23 -15.55 29.31
CA GLU A 65 17.24 -15.16 28.33
C GLU A 65 16.92 -15.53 26.89
N ALA A 66 15.72 -16.08 26.61
CA ALA A 66 15.35 -16.50 25.26
C ALA A 66 15.57 -15.39 24.23
N THR A 67 16.61 -15.56 23.41
CA THR A 67 17.11 -14.53 22.49
C THR A 67 16.06 -14.22 21.43
N VAL A 68 15.43 -15.26 20.89
CA VAL A 68 14.38 -15.19 19.88
C VAL A 68 13.13 -14.48 20.43
N TYR A 69 12.75 -14.74 21.68
CA TYR A 69 11.65 -14.01 22.32
C TYR A 69 11.94 -12.51 22.47
N LYS A 70 13.15 -12.15 22.92
CA LYS A 70 13.54 -10.73 23.06
C LYS A 70 13.53 -10.02 21.72
N GLU A 71 14.04 -10.65 20.67
CA GLU A 71 14.00 -10.12 19.30
C GLU A 71 12.56 -9.95 18.79
N LEU A 72 11.70 -10.94 19.00
CA LEU A 72 10.27 -10.85 18.66
C LEU A 72 9.56 -9.71 19.41
N CYS A 73 9.93 -9.46 20.68
CA CYS A 73 9.41 -8.33 21.43
C CYS A 73 9.85 -7.00 20.85
N GLN A 74 11.12 -6.87 20.45
CA GLN A 74 11.59 -5.67 19.75
C GLN A 74 10.87 -5.48 18.41
N TYR A 75 10.59 -6.57 17.68
CA TYR A 75 9.80 -6.52 16.45
C TYR A 75 8.38 -6.02 16.72
N LEU A 76 7.73 -6.53 17.77
CA LEU A 76 6.39 -6.11 18.16
C LEU A 76 6.34 -4.64 18.57
N GLU A 77 7.31 -4.17 19.37
CA GLU A 77 7.38 -2.79 19.85
C GLU A 77 7.61 -1.79 18.71
N LYS A 78 8.35 -2.21 17.69
CA LYS A 78 8.59 -1.42 16.49
C LYS A 78 7.37 -1.42 15.55
N THR A 79 6.61 -2.50 15.48
CA THR A 79 5.49 -2.63 14.54
C THR A 79 4.35 -1.66 14.86
N ALA A 80 3.85 -0.92 13.86
CA ALA A 80 2.73 -0.01 14.04
C ALA A 80 1.49 -0.74 14.60
N ASN A 81 0.84 -0.15 15.61
CA ASN A 81 -0.29 -0.78 16.31
C ASN A 81 -1.43 -1.21 15.38
N VAL A 82 -1.64 -0.49 14.27
CA VAL A 82 -2.64 -0.82 13.24
C VAL A 82 -2.38 -2.20 12.63
N ARG A 83 -1.11 -2.59 12.44
CA ARG A 83 -0.72 -3.91 11.89
C ARG A 83 -0.80 -5.01 12.94
N VAL A 84 -0.40 -4.71 14.18
CA VAL A 84 -0.46 -5.68 15.27
C VAL A 84 -1.91 -6.04 15.60
N GLY A 85 -2.85 -5.09 15.48
CA GLY A 85 -4.27 -5.31 15.70
C GLY A 85 -4.54 -5.80 17.12
N ASP A 86 -5.08 -7.00 17.27
CA ASP A 86 -5.31 -7.71 18.54
C ASP A 86 -4.29 -8.83 18.82
N PHE A 87 -3.08 -8.76 18.27
CA PHE A 87 -2.00 -9.72 18.57
C PHE A 87 -1.17 -9.31 19.81
N GLU A 88 -0.72 -10.29 20.59
CA GLU A 88 0.17 -10.15 21.75
C GLU A 88 1.20 -11.29 21.78
N ILE A 89 2.37 -11.03 22.36
CA ILE A 89 3.40 -12.05 22.59
C ILE A 89 3.56 -12.23 24.10
N ALA A 90 3.56 -13.49 24.55
CA ALA A 90 3.63 -13.85 25.96
C ALA A 90 4.75 -14.84 26.26
N LEU A 91 5.52 -14.60 27.32
CA LEU A 91 6.45 -15.57 27.89
C LEU A 91 5.77 -16.33 29.04
N VAL A 92 5.89 -17.66 29.05
CA VAL A 92 5.39 -18.51 30.15
C VAL A 92 6.57 -19.13 30.89
N GLU A 93 6.81 -18.72 32.13
CA GLU A 93 7.92 -19.19 32.96
C GLU A 93 7.59 -20.46 33.76
N ASP A 94 6.32 -20.68 34.10
CA ASP A 94 5.91 -21.81 34.94
C ASP A 94 5.93 -23.14 34.16
N LYS A 95 6.80 -24.07 34.55
CA LYS A 95 6.97 -25.38 33.89
C LYS A 95 5.67 -26.20 33.82
N ASN A 96 4.82 -26.11 34.85
CA ASN A 96 3.54 -26.81 34.85
C ASN A 96 2.57 -26.21 33.83
N ALA A 97 2.52 -24.87 33.73
CA ALA A 97 1.78 -24.17 32.69
C ALA A 97 2.31 -24.53 31.30
N GLN A 98 3.63 -24.54 31.07
CA GLN A 98 4.22 -24.94 29.79
C GLN A 98 3.76 -26.35 29.37
N LYS A 99 3.87 -27.34 30.26
CA LYS A 99 3.44 -28.71 30.00
C LYS A 99 1.94 -28.78 29.64
N ASN A 100 1.11 -28.04 30.37
CA ASN A 100 -0.33 -27.98 30.08
C ASN A 100 -0.64 -27.32 28.73
N LEU A 101 0.17 -26.36 28.28
CA LEU A 101 -0.02 -25.71 26.99
C LEU A 101 0.40 -26.62 25.83
N LEU A 102 1.48 -27.37 25.99
CA LEU A 102 1.90 -28.37 24.99
C LEU A 102 0.84 -29.47 24.78
N THR A 103 0.15 -29.90 25.84
CA THR A 103 -0.96 -30.86 25.69
C THR A 103 -2.18 -30.28 24.95
N LYS A 104 -2.26 -28.96 24.80
CA LYS A 104 -3.35 -28.25 24.11
C LYS A 104 -2.97 -27.76 22.71
N SER A 105 -1.71 -27.89 22.32
CA SER A 105 -1.28 -27.55 20.97
C SER A 105 -1.57 -28.68 20.00
N ALA A 106 -2.04 -28.34 18.81
CA ALA A 106 -2.10 -29.21 17.66
C ALA A 106 -0.99 -28.83 16.66
N PRO A 107 -0.57 -29.76 15.80
CA PRO A 107 0.30 -29.43 14.68
C PRO A 107 -0.40 -28.41 13.75
N PRO A 108 0.37 -27.61 13.01
CA PRO A 108 -0.17 -26.63 12.07
C PRO A 108 -1.04 -27.31 11.03
N LYS A 109 -2.16 -26.66 10.68
CA LYS A 109 -2.98 -27.08 9.54
C LYS A 109 -2.18 -26.81 8.27
N VAL A 110 -1.53 -27.85 7.75
CA VAL A 110 -0.91 -27.77 6.43
C VAL A 110 -2.00 -27.54 5.37
N SER A 111 -1.81 -26.52 4.54
CA SER A 111 -2.64 -26.29 3.36
C SER A 111 -2.58 -27.53 2.46
N PHE A 112 -3.67 -27.81 1.73
CA PHE A 112 -3.66 -28.88 0.74
C PHE A 112 -2.50 -28.72 -0.26
N VAL A 113 -2.18 -27.48 -0.64
CA VAL A 113 -1.08 -27.16 -1.56
C VAL A 113 0.28 -27.46 -0.93
N SER A 114 0.49 -27.11 0.34
CA SER A 114 1.76 -27.42 1.03
C SER A 114 1.91 -28.93 1.21
N SER A 115 0.83 -29.64 1.57
CA SER A 115 0.84 -31.10 1.64
C SER A 115 1.15 -31.77 0.29
N LEU A 116 0.74 -31.15 -0.81
CA LEU A 116 1.03 -31.63 -2.15
C LEU A 116 2.49 -31.36 -2.53
N MET A 117 3.03 -30.18 -2.21
CA MET A 117 4.45 -29.86 -2.41
C MET A 117 5.37 -30.73 -1.54
N ASP A 118 5.04 -30.96 -0.26
CA ASP A 118 5.80 -31.84 0.63
C ASP A 118 5.82 -33.28 0.09
N LYS A 119 4.72 -33.74 -0.53
CA LYS A 119 4.68 -35.05 -1.23
C LYS A 119 5.56 -35.06 -2.48
N VAL A 120 5.59 -33.97 -3.25
CA VAL A 120 6.43 -33.86 -4.44
C VAL A 120 7.90 -33.83 -4.03
N GLU A 121 8.29 -33.01 -3.06
CA GLU A 121 9.65 -32.98 -2.51
C GLU A 121 10.03 -34.32 -1.88
N GLY A 122 9.13 -34.99 -1.16
CA GLY A 122 9.36 -36.32 -0.61
C GLY A 122 9.61 -37.40 -1.68
N VAL A 123 9.09 -37.24 -2.89
CA VAL A 123 9.41 -38.13 -4.03
C VAL A 123 10.82 -37.85 -4.56
N PHE A 124 11.26 -36.58 -4.57
CA PHE A 124 12.60 -36.21 -5.00
C PHE A 124 13.70 -36.46 -3.94
N GLN A 125 13.37 -36.36 -2.65
CA GLN A 125 14.32 -36.57 -1.54
C GLN A 125 14.50 -38.03 -1.14
N LYS A 126 13.67 -38.95 -1.63
CA LYS A 126 13.76 -40.39 -1.34
C LYS A 126 15.07 -41.07 -1.80
N ALA A 127 16.00 -40.33 -2.40
CA ALA A 127 17.33 -40.78 -2.80
C ALA A 127 18.46 -40.37 -1.82
N LYS A 128 18.16 -39.64 -0.74
CA LYS A 128 19.15 -39.19 0.24
C LYS A 128 18.77 -39.71 1.63
N GLU A 129 19.19 -40.93 1.96
CA GLU A 129 19.17 -41.43 3.34
C GLU A 129 20.11 -40.56 4.18
N GLU A 130 19.57 -39.55 4.87
CA GLU A 130 20.29 -38.84 5.92
C GLU A 130 20.10 -39.58 7.24
N GLU A 131 21.22 -39.88 7.91
CA GLU A 131 21.27 -40.55 9.21
C GLU A 131 20.43 -39.79 10.25
N PRO A 132 19.75 -40.49 11.18
CA PRO A 132 18.95 -39.85 12.22
C PRO A 132 19.84 -39.00 13.12
N THR A 133 19.86 -37.69 12.87
CA THR A 133 20.45 -36.72 13.77
C THR A 133 19.68 -36.79 15.09
N LEU A 134 20.41 -37.00 16.19
CA LEU A 134 19.89 -36.93 17.55
C LEU A 134 19.26 -35.56 17.75
N VAL A 135 17.92 -35.49 17.68
CA VAL A 135 17.15 -34.28 17.94
C VAL A 135 17.29 -33.96 19.43
N ILE A 136 18.28 -33.13 19.75
CA ILE A 136 18.35 -32.43 21.04
C ILE A 136 17.04 -31.66 21.14
N ALA A 137 16.27 -31.91 22.20
CA ALA A 137 14.97 -31.25 22.38
C ALA A 137 15.16 -29.72 22.26
N PRO A 138 14.42 -29.04 21.37
CA PRO A 138 14.61 -27.61 21.17
C PRO A 138 14.32 -26.88 22.48
N GLU A 139 15.28 -26.05 22.92
CA GLU A 139 15.22 -25.34 24.20
C GLU A 139 14.11 -24.27 24.25
N GLU A 140 13.58 -23.87 23.09
CA GLU A 140 12.52 -22.88 22.96
C GLU A 140 11.43 -23.38 22.01
N GLN A 141 10.17 -23.29 22.45
CA GLN A 141 9.00 -23.68 21.65
C GLN A 141 8.00 -22.52 21.60
N TYR A 142 7.32 -22.36 20.47
CA TYR A 142 6.35 -21.31 20.27
C TYR A 142 4.98 -21.91 19.94
N ILE A 143 3.93 -21.42 20.59
CA ILE A 143 2.56 -21.86 20.35
C ILE A 143 1.70 -20.63 20.08
N LEU A 144 1.07 -20.56 18.91
CA LEU A 144 0.12 -19.51 18.59
C LEU A 144 -1.29 -19.94 18.99
N PHE A 145 -1.93 -19.16 19.86
CA PHE A 145 -3.33 -19.35 20.19
C PHE A 145 -4.18 -18.29 19.49
N HIS A 146 -5.25 -18.73 18.82
CA HIS A 146 -6.20 -17.81 18.22
C HIS A 146 -7.15 -17.26 19.28
N LYS A 147 -7.59 -16.01 19.08
CA LYS A 147 -8.61 -15.38 19.90
C LYS A 147 -9.86 -16.26 20.01
N ASN A 148 -10.41 -16.36 21.21
CA ASN A 148 -11.55 -17.20 21.57
C ASN A 148 -11.35 -18.70 21.37
N THR A 149 -10.12 -19.17 21.19
CA THR A 149 -9.81 -20.61 21.07
C THR A 149 -8.91 -21.07 22.21
N ASN A 150 -9.12 -22.30 22.67
CA ASN A 150 -8.26 -22.94 23.67
C ASN A 150 -7.21 -23.87 23.05
N GLN A 151 -7.21 -23.99 21.72
CA GLN A 151 -6.32 -24.85 20.95
C GLN A 151 -5.22 -23.99 20.36
N GLY A 152 -3.98 -24.34 20.66
CA GLY A 152 -2.80 -23.68 20.11
C GLY A 152 -2.33 -24.37 18.84
N VAL A 153 -1.62 -23.65 18.00
CA VAL A 153 -0.86 -24.19 16.87
C VAL A 153 0.61 -24.16 17.25
N LEU A 154 1.23 -25.33 17.31
CA LEU A 154 2.66 -25.44 17.61
C LEU A 154 3.49 -24.96 16.41
N TYR A 155 4.47 -24.13 16.65
CA TYR A 155 5.48 -23.78 15.65
C TYR A 155 6.48 -24.93 15.51
N GLU A 156 6.55 -25.49 14.30
CA GLU A 156 7.51 -26.53 13.94
C GLU A 156 8.59 -25.89 13.04
N PRO A 157 9.79 -25.61 13.57
CA PRO A 157 10.83 -24.96 12.78
C PRO A 157 11.30 -25.90 11.65
N LYS A 158 11.24 -25.44 10.41
CA LYS A 158 11.84 -26.13 9.25
C LYS A 158 13.36 -25.96 9.16
N SER A 159 13.89 -24.94 9.82
CA SER A 159 15.30 -24.52 9.82
C SER A 159 15.71 -24.02 11.21
N GLU A 160 16.81 -23.30 11.33
CA GLU A 160 17.21 -22.64 12.58
C GLU A 160 16.07 -21.77 13.13
N LEU A 161 15.84 -21.88 14.45
CA LEU A 161 14.83 -21.12 15.17
C LEU A 161 15.28 -19.65 15.24
N THR A 162 14.66 -18.80 14.44
CA THR A 162 14.94 -17.36 14.37
C THR A 162 13.68 -16.53 14.58
N ALA A 163 13.80 -15.30 15.07
CA ALA A 163 12.65 -14.41 15.26
C ALA A 163 11.90 -14.15 13.95
N SER A 164 12.64 -14.05 12.83
CA SER A 164 12.07 -13.94 11.49
C SER A 164 11.16 -15.13 11.15
N SER A 165 11.65 -16.36 11.37
CA SER A 165 10.89 -17.58 11.07
C SER A 165 9.61 -17.72 11.90
N VAL A 166 9.65 -17.31 13.18
CA VAL A 166 8.46 -17.30 14.05
C VAL A 166 7.49 -16.19 13.64
N ALA A 167 7.99 -15.02 13.22
CA ALA A 167 7.15 -13.95 12.70
C ALA A 167 6.45 -14.33 11.39
N ASP A 168 7.13 -15.06 10.49
CA ASP A 168 6.55 -15.63 9.27
C ASP A 168 5.42 -16.61 9.62
N PHE A 169 5.67 -17.52 10.56
CA PHE A 169 4.64 -18.43 11.06
C PHE A 169 3.41 -17.69 11.59
N VAL A 170 3.58 -16.66 12.40
CA VAL A 170 2.44 -15.86 12.91
C VAL A 170 1.69 -15.17 11.77
N SER A 171 2.42 -14.57 10.83
CA SER A 171 1.84 -13.93 9.65
C SER A 171 0.99 -14.91 8.83
N ASP A 172 1.49 -16.12 8.61
CA ASP A 172 0.81 -17.17 7.87
C ASP A 172 -0.44 -17.67 8.59
N GLN A 173 -0.35 -17.92 9.90
CA GLN A 173 -1.49 -18.43 10.66
C GLN A 173 -2.60 -17.38 10.86
N LEU A 174 -2.25 -16.10 10.96
CA LEU A 174 -3.23 -15.03 11.18
C LEU A 174 -3.70 -14.35 9.90
N ASP A 175 -3.09 -14.67 8.76
CA ASP A 175 -3.30 -13.97 7.48
C ASP A 175 -3.08 -12.46 7.60
N ARG A 176 -1.95 -12.07 8.20
CA ARG A 176 -1.59 -10.67 8.49
C ARG A 176 -0.20 -10.31 8.00
N ALA A 177 0.11 -9.01 7.98
CA ALA A 177 1.46 -8.52 7.76
C ALA A 177 2.46 -9.11 8.77
N LYS A 178 3.69 -9.37 8.31
CA LYS A 178 4.78 -9.88 9.13
C LYS A 178 5.16 -8.86 10.21
N ILE A 179 5.35 -9.37 11.42
CA ILE A 179 5.72 -8.56 12.59
C ILE A 179 7.20 -8.19 12.47
N GLY A 180 7.52 -6.91 12.66
CA GLY A 180 8.89 -6.40 12.69
C GLY A 180 9.54 -6.10 11.35
N SER A 181 9.03 -6.63 10.22
CA SER A 181 9.51 -6.23 8.90
C SER A 181 8.69 -5.07 8.36
N PHE A 182 9.29 -3.89 8.41
CA PHE A 182 8.76 -2.68 7.78
C PHE A 182 8.95 -2.65 6.27
N LEU A 183 9.93 -3.43 5.79
CA LEU A 183 10.42 -3.44 4.42
C LEU A 183 10.23 -4.84 3.84
N TYR A 184 9.19 -4.98 3.03
CA TYR A 184 8.95 -6.13 2.19
C TYR A 184 9.66 -5.90 0.86
N SER A 185 10.70 -6.67 0.58
CA SER A 185 11.25 -6.75 -0.76
C SER A 185 10.85 -8.09 -1.34
N TYR A 186 10.44 -8.10 -2.60
CA TYR A 186 10.30 -9.34 -3.32
C TYR A 186 11.56 -9.52 -4.15
N GLY A 187 12.45 -10.41 -3.74
CA GLY A 187 13.74 -10.59 -4.42
C GLY A 187 13.62 -10.79 -5.94
N MET A 188 12.55 -11.43 -6.41
CA MET A 188 12.26 -11.53 -7.85
C MET A 188 11.97 -10.16 -8.49
N TYR A 189 11.17 -9.31 -7.85
CA TYR A 189 10.82 -7.97 -8.36
C TYR A 189 11.95 -6.97 -8.18
N ASP A 190 12.77 -7.11 -7.13
CA ASP A 190 14.03 -6.36 -6.98
C ASP A 190 14.93 -6.63 -8.20
N ASN A 191 14.99 -7.89 -8.61
CA ASN A 191 15.78 -8.27 -9.78
C ASN A 191 15.18 -7.74 -11.09
N ILE A 192 13.85 -7.79 -11.25
CA ILE A 192 13.18 -7.22 -12.43
C ILE A 192 13.39 -5.69 -12.46
N ALA A 193 13.23 -4.99 -11.34
CA ALA A 193 13.45 -3.54 -11.23
C ALA A 193 14.90 -3.17 -11.58
N SER A 194 15.87 -3.93 -11.08
CA SER A 194 17.29 -3.73 -11.41
C SER A 194 17.57 -3.93 -12.91
N GLN A 195 17.02 -4.99 -13.52
CA GLN A 195 17.14 -5.25 -14.97
C GLN A 195 16.46 -4.18 -15.81
N PHE A 196 15.28 -3.74 -15.36
CA PHE A 196 14.51 -2.68 -15.99
C PHE A 196 15.31 -1.38 -16.08
N MET A 197 16.06 -1.03 -15.03
CA MET A 197 16.88 0.18 -15.00
C MET A 197 18.19 0.07 -15.78
N ASN A 198 18.82 -1.11 -15.78
CA ASN A 198 20.08 -1.35 -16.47
C ASN A 198 19.95 -1.52 -17.99
N THR A 199 18.74 -1.73 -18.51
CA THR A 199 18.56 -1.95 -19.94
C THR A 199 18.17 -0.64 -20.64
N ASP A 200 18.86 -0.30 -21.72
CA ASP A 200 18.54 0.87 -22.56
C ASP A 200 17.50 0.57 -23.65
N GLN A 201 17.00 -0.67 -23.70
CA GLN A 201 16.14 -1.12 -24.79
C GLN A 201 14.65 -0.85 -24.55
N ASP A 202 14.07 -0.25 -25.59
CA ASP A 202 12.65 -0.13 -25.90
C ASP A 202 11.86 -1.45 -25.67
N PHE A 203 12.53 -2.60 -25.85
CA PHE A 203 11.96 -3.92 -25.58
C PHE A 203 11.62 -4.15 -24.11
N VAL A 204 12.47 -3.75 -23.16
CA VAL A 204 12.22 -3.99 -21.73
C VAL A 204 11.11 -3.08 -21.20
N GLN A 205 10.99 -1.87 -21.74
CA GLN A 205 9.85 -1.00 -21.48
C GLN A 205 8.54 -1.64 -21.98
N LYS A 206 8.56 -2.17 -23.21
CA LYS A 206 7.42 -2.93 -23.77
C LYS A 206 7.12 -4.19 -22.95
N LEU A 207 8.14 -4.90 -22.48
CA LEU A 207 7.99 -6.09 -21.64
C LEU A 207 7.40 -5.75 -20.26
N TRP A 208 7.79 -4.61 -19.67
CA TRP A 208 7.23 -4.13 -18.42
C TRP A 208 5.74 -3.81 -18.56
N VAL A 209 5.39 -2.94 -19.52
CA VAL A 209 4.02 -2.47 -19.73
C VAL A 209 3.09 -3.58 -20.22
N LYS A 210 3.55 -4.38 -21.20
CA LYS A 210 2.69 -5.41 -21.84
C LYS A 210 2.84 -6.80 -21.23
N GLY A 211 3.90 -7.06 -20.47
CA GLY A 211 4.20 -8.37 -19.91
C GLY A 211 4.06 -8.40 -18.40
N VAL A 212 4.96 -7.72 -17.69
CA VAL A 212 5.06 -7.79 -16.23
C VAL A 212 3.80 -7.30 -15.54
N PHE A 213 3.23 -6.17 -15.97
CA PHE A 213 2.03 -5.62 -15.34
C PHE A 213 0.76 -6.48 -15.53
N PRO A 214 0.35 -6.86 -16.75
CA PRO A 214 -0.81 -7.74 -16.94
C PRO A 214 -0.62 -9.11 -16.29
N MET A 215 0.61 -9.64 -16.34
CA MET A 215 0.95 -10.89 -15.67
C MET A 215 0.80 -10.77 -14.16
N PHE A 216 1.24 -9.66 -13.55
CA PHE A 216 1.04 -9.40 -12.14
C PHE A 216 -0.45 -9.37 -11.77
N THR A 217 -1.25 -8.61 -12.51
CA THR A 217 -2.70 -8.53 -12.31
C THR A 217 -3.37 -9.90 -12.44
N PHE A 218 -2.89 -10.73 -13.37
CA PHE A 218 -3.38 -12.10 -13.58
C PHE A 218 -2.94 -13.07 -12.48
N MET A 219 -1.65 -13.06 -12.08
CA MET A 219 -1.10 -13.83 -10.95
C MET A 219 -1.89 -13.53 -9.68
N HIS A 220 -2.16 -12.25 -9.45
CA HIS A 220 -2.96 -11.79 -8.32
C HIS A 220 -4.39 -12.36 -8.35
N LYS A 221 -5.06 -12.35 -9.52
CA LYS A 221 -6.39 -12.95 -9.68
C LYS A 221 -6.38 -14.46 -9.47
N LEU A 222 -5.36 -15.16 -9.95
CA LEU A 222 -5.27 -16.63 -9.85
C LEU A 222 -4.88 -17.12 -8.47
N GLN A 223 -3.94 -16.46 -7.80
CA GLN A 223 -3.44 -16.98 -6.54
C GLN A 223 -4.47 -16.84 -5.42
N GLY A 224 -5.43 -15.91 -5.50
CA GLY A 224 -6.52 -15.76 -4.51
C GLY A 224 -6.08 -15.55 -3.06
N SER A 225 -4.77 -15.63 -2.78
CA SER A 225 -4.17 -15.83 -1.47
C SER A 225 -2.96 -14.92 -1.24
N LEU A 226 -2.66 -13.99 -2.17
CA LEU A 226 -1.70 -12.94 -1.86
C LEU A 226 -2.27 -12.12 -0.72
N LYS A 227 -1.49 -11.97 0.35
CA LYS A 227 -1.93 -11.19 1.51
C LYS A 227 -1.98 -9.71 1.11
N GLU A 228 -2.81 -8.92 1.79
CA GLU A 228 -3.09 -7.53 1.40
C GLU A 228 -1.81 -6.66 1.27
N TYR A 229 -0.86 -6.80 2.20
CA TYR A 229 0.42 -6.08 2.15
C TYR A 229 1.30 -6.48 0.96
N GLU A 230 1.17 -7.71 0.48
CA GLU A 230 1.88 -8.21 -0.71
C GLU A 230 1.38 -7.48 -1.95
N LYS A 231 0.06 -7.32 -2.04
CA LYS A 231 -0.59 -6.56 -3.11
C LYS A 231 -0.15 -5.10 -3.09
N GLU A 232 -0.17 -4.46 -1.92
CA GLU A 232 0.29 -3.07 -1.77
C GLU A 232 1.75 -2.91 -2.23
N THR A 233 2.63 -3.80 -1.78
CA THR A 233 4.05 -3.78 -2.13
C THR A 233 4.27 -3.96 -3.63
N LEU A 234 3.57 -4.91 -4.25
CA LEU A 234 3.69 -5.19 -5.68
C LEU A 234 3.11 -4.06 -6.54
N ASN A 235 1.99 -3.47 -6.11
CA ASN A 235 1.45 -2.27 -6.76
C ASN A 235 2.46 -1.11 -6.71
N LEU A 236 3.19 -0.95 -5.61
CA LEU A 236 4.26 0.05 -5.53
C LEU A 236 5.38 -0.19 -6.56
N TYR A 237 5.83 -1.44 -6.78
CA TYR A 237 6.82 -1.72 -7.84
C TYR A 237 6.30 -1.28 -9.21
N VAL A 238 5.05 -1.64 -9.54
CA VAL A 238 4.39 -1.27 -10.80
C VAL A 238 4.32 0.25 -10.96
N GLN A 239 3.77 0.95 -9.96
CA GLN A 239 3.61 2.39 -10.00
C GLN A 239 4.96 3.09 -10.17
N ILE A 240 6.00 2.65 -9.47
CA ILE A 240 7.36 3.20 -9.61
C ILE A 240 7.89 2.94 -11.02
N GLY A 241 7.77 1.72 -11.54
CA GLY A 241 8.19 1.39 -12.90
C GLY A 241 7.49 2.25 -13.96
N ASN A 242 6.18 2.45 -13.83
CA ASN A 242 5.41 3.32 -14.72
C ASN A 242 5.87 4.79 -14.62
N LYS A 243 6.15 5.28 -13.41
CA LYS A 243 6.69 6.64 -13.24
C LYS A 243 8.11 6.79 -13.78
N VAL A 244 8.93 5.74 -13.76
CA VAL A 244 10.23 5.74 -14.46
C VAL A 244 10.06 5.83 -15.97
N LEU A 245 9.07 5.14 -16.54
CA LEU A 245 8.77 5.25 -17.97
C LEU A 245 8.30 6.67 -18.35
N GLU A 246 7.44 7.26 -17.53
CA GLU A 246 6.86 8.58 -17.75
C GLU A 246 7.88 9.72 -17.54
N LYS A 247 8.68 9.63 -16.46
CA LYS A 247 9.53 10.74 -15.96
C LYS A 247 11.02 10.51 -16.16
N GLY A 248 11.43 9.34 -16.64
CA GLY A 248 12.82 8.97 -16.89
C GLY A 248 13.51 8.24 -15.74
N LYS A 249 14.73 7.74 -16.01
CA LYS A 249 15.53 6.91 -15.09
C LYS A 249 15.96 7.63 -13.80
N ASP A 250 15.97 8.96 -13.77
CA ASP A 250 16.34 9.72 -12.58
C ASP A 250 15.22 9.84 -11.53
N TYR A 251 13.96 9.53 -11.92
CA TYR A 251 12.79 9.63 -11.05
C TYR A 251 12.98 8.94 -9.68
N PRO A 252 13.47 7.69 -9.60
CA PRO A 252 13.56 6.97 -8.33
C PRO A 252 14.51 7.66 -7.36
N LYS A 253 15.65 8.16 -7.85
CA LYS A 253 16.65 8.86 -7.04
C LYS A 253 16.11 10.18 -6.49
N THR A 254 15.43 10.96 -7.32
CA THR A 254 14.79 12.22 -6.89
C THR A 254 13.71 11.97 -5.84
N GLN A 255 12.86 10.97 -6.02
CA GLN A 255 11.81 10.64 -5.04
C GLN A 255 12.39 10.07 -3.75
N MET A 256 13.45 9.26 -3.83
CA MET A 256 14.13 8.71 -2.66
C MET A 256 14.68 9.83 -1.77
N THR A 257 15.41 10.80 -2.34
CA THR A 257 15.92 11.96 -1.59
C THR A 257 14.79 12.76 -0.94
N ARG A 258 13.67 12.95 -1.65
CA ARG A 258 12.49 13.66 -1.10
C ARG A 258 11.91 12.92 0.11
N LEU A 259 11.69 11.61 0.00
CA LEU A 259 11.14 10.80 1.10
C LEU A 259 12.11 10.71 2.28
N GLU A 260 13.41 10.60 2.03
CA GLU A 260 14.43 10.63 3.09
C GLU A 260 14.43 11.96 3.85
N ASN A 261 14.25 13.09 3.16
CA ASN A 261 14.14 14.39 3.83
C ASN A 261 12.86 14.47 4.68
N MET A 262 11.72 13.99 4.16
CA MET A 262 10.47 13.92 4.94
C MET A 262 10.58 13.02 6.16
N LEU A 263 11.34 11.92 6.09
CA LEU A 263 11.56 10.99 7.20
C LEU A 263 12.56 11.50 8.24
N LYS A 264 13.49 12.40 7.87
CA LYS A 264 14.48 12.99 8.78
C LYS A 264 13.92 14.15 9.60
N ASP A 265 12.88 14.79 9.10
CA ASP A 265 12.22 15.89 9.76
C ASP A 265 11.40 15.36 10.94
N GLU A 266 11.92 15.56 12.16
CA GLU A 266 11.29 15.10 13.40
C GLU A 266 10.00 15.88 13.72
N ASP A 267 9.85 17.09 13.18
CA ASP A 267 8.72 17.97 13.43
C ASP A 267 7.50 17.64 12.56
N ASN A 268 7.69 16.83 11.52
CA ASN A 268 6.61 16.37 10.66
C ASN A 268 5.61 15.52 11.45
N LYS A 269 4.34 15.96 11.45
CA LYS A 269 3.18 15.27 12.06
C LYS A 269 2.76 13.99 11.31
N ILE A 270 3.70 13.31 10.68
CA ILE A 270 3.48 12.08 9.93
C ILE A 270 3.23 10.94 10.92
N SER A 271 2.11 10.25 10.75
CA SER A 271 1.79 9.08 11.57
C SER A 271 2.82 7.96 11.38
N GLU A 272 3.04 7.14 12.41
CA GLU A 272 3.98 6.00 12.33
C GLU A 272 3.67 5.03 11.17
N LEU A 273 2.38 4.85 10.85
CA LEU A 273 1.96 4.05 9.70
C LEU A 273 2.37 4.70 8.36
N GLN A 274 2.29 6.02 8.24
CA GLN A 274 2.75 6.74 7.06
C GLN A 274 4.28 6.70 6.95
N LYS A 275 5.02 6.85 8.06
CA LYS A 275 6.49 6.68 8.08
C LYS A 275 6.89 5.31 7.57
N GLU A 276 6.19 4.27 7.98
CA GLU A 276 6.40 2.91 7.50
C GLU A 276 6.09 2.76 5.99
N LYS A 277 4.96 3.29 5.51
CA LYS A 277 4.63 3.29 4.08
C LYS A 277 5.68 4.05 3.26
N MET A 278 6.17 5.18 3.78
CA MET A 278 7.26 5.95 3.16
C MET A 278 8.56 5.15 3.16
N ALA A 279 8.93 4.50 4.26
CA ALA A 279 10.12 3.65 4.34
C ALA A 279 10.04 2.50 3.32
N GLN A 280 8.89 1.82 3.22
CA GLN A 280 8.62 0.79 2.22
C GLN A 280 8.81 1.30 0.80
N LYS A 281 8.22 2.46 0.49
CA LYS A 281 8.35 3.11 -0.82
C LYS A 281 9.80 3.50 -1.12
N THR A 282 10.51 4.07 -0.14
CA THR A 282 11.93 4.41 -0.24
C THR A 282 12.78 3.18 -0.51
N HIS A 283 12.50 2.06 0.16
CA HIS A 283 13.22 0.81 -0.08
C HIS A 283 13.02 0.28 -1.50
N ILE A 284 11.79 0.27 -2.01
CA ILE A 284 11.53 -0.16 -3.40
C ILE A 284 12.19 0.82 -4.38
N LEU A 285 12.04 2.13 -4.18
CA LEU A 285 12.69 3.16 -5.00
C LEU A 285 14.20 2.97 -5.07
N LYS A 286 14.83 2.58 -3.95
CA LYS A 286 16.26 2.27 -3.89
C LYS A 286 16.66 1.14 -4.85
N GLN A 287 15.83 0.11 -5.00
CA GLN A 287 16.09 -0.99 -5.95
C GLN A 287 16.09 -0.52 -7.41
N PHE A 288 15.34 0.54 -7.72
CA PHE A 288 15.38 1.18 -9.02
C PHE A 288 16.54 2.20 -9.12
N ALA A 289 16.83 2.96 -8.07
CA ALA A 289 17.86 3.99 -8.07
C ALA A 289 19.29 3.43 -8.08
N GLU A 290 19.50 2.28 -7.45
CA GLU A 290 20.78 1.59 -7.31
C GLU A 290 20.65 0.17 -7.89
N PRO A 291 20.43 0.03 -9.20
CA PRO A 291 20.12 -1.27 -9.79
C PRO A 291 21.30 -2.23 -9.63
N LYS A 292 21.00 -3.44 -9.15
CA LYS A 292 22.02 -4.48 -8.99
C LYS A 292 22.60 -4.83 -10.37
N VAL A 293 23.92 -4.73 -10.51
CA VAL A 293 24.63 -5.22 -11.70
C VAL A 293 24.73 -6.74 -11.58
N PHE A 294 24.04 -7.45 -12.46
CA PHE A 294 24.07 -8.90 -12.49
C PHE A 294 25.30 -9.41 -13.22
N THR A 295 25.97 -10.39 -12.62
CA THR A 295 26.94 -11.22 -13.34
C THR A 295 26.23 -12.07 -14.40
N ALA A 296 26.97 -12.53 -15.43
CA ALA A 296 26.38 -13.36 -16.49
C ALA A 296 25.71 -14.63 -15.96
N ASP A 297 26.27 -15.23 -14.90
CA ASP A 297 25.70 -16.41 -14.26
C ASP A 297 24.42 -16.07 -13.48
N GLU A 298 24.38 -14.99 -12.71
CA GLU A 298 23.16 -14.54 -12.03
C GLU A 298 22.07 -14.15 -13.03
N GLN A 299 22.42 -13.53 -14.17
CA GLN A 299 21.44 -13.25 -15.23
C GLN A 299 20.85 -14.55 -15.77
N LYS A 300 21.68 -15.56 -16.04
CA LYS A 300 21.23 -16.86 -16.51
C LYS A 300 20.32 -17.55 -15.51
N GLU A 301 20.65 -17.51 -14.22
CA GLU A 301 19.79 -18.05 -13.15
C GLU A 301 18.48 -17.28 -13.03
N PHE A 302 18.53 -15.96 -13.12
CA PHE A 302 17.34 -15.11 -13.13
C PHE A 302 16.42 -15.45 -14.30
N TYR A 303 16.93 -15.51 -15.54
CA TYR A 303 16.12 -15.88 -16.71
C TYR A 303 15.61 -17.31 -16.66
N LYS A 304 16.36 -18.24 -16.05
CA LYS A 304 15.90 -19.60 -15.81
C LYS A 304 14.74 -19.63 -14.80
N SER A 305 14.86 -18.88 -13.71
CA SER A 305 13.81 -18.73 -12.70
C SER A 305 12.56 -18.07 -13.30
N LEU A 306 12.76 -16.95 -14.01
CA LEU A 306 11.72 -16.26 -14.76
C LEU A 306 11.05 -17.22 -15.76
N GLY A 307 11.82 -17.92 -16.59
CA GLY A 307 11.30 -18.91 -17.52
C GLY A 307 10.50 -20.02 -16.83
N PHE A 308 10.95 -20.49 -15.66
CA PHE A 308 10.23 -21.50 -14.88
C PHE A 308 8.89 -20.98 -14.34
N PHE A 309 8.86 -19.75 -13.81
CA PHE A 309 7.62 -19.13 -13.35
C PHE A 309 6.65 -18.80 -14.50
N PHE A 310 7.16 -18.43 -15.67
CA PHE A 310 6.36 -18.03 -16.83
C PHE A 310 5.96 -19.21 -17.73
N MET A 311 6.68 -20.33 -17.72
CA MET A 311 6.39 -21.47 -18.59
C MET A 311 4.97 -22.02 -18.40
N PRO A 312 4.44 -22.20 -17.17
CA PRO A 312 3.05 -22.60 -16.99
C PRO A 312 2.04 -21.64 -17.63
N TYR A 313 2.34 -20.33 -17.66
CA TYR A 313 1.47 -19.33 -18.29
C TYR A 313 1.51 -19.41 -19.80
N VAL A 314 2.71 -19.52 -20.37
CA VAL A 314 2.86 -19.72 -21.82
C VAL A 314 2.17 -21.01 -22.24
N MET A 315 2.33 -22.09 -21.47
CA MET A 315 1.61 -23.34 -21.71
C MET A 315 0.10 -23.14 -21.58
N LEU A 316 -0.40 -22.49 -20.52
CA LEU A 316 -1.83 -22.22 -20.33
C LEU A 316 -2.42 -21.47 -21.53
N ILE A 317 -1.75 -20.42 -22.01
CA ILE A 317 -2.17 -19.62 -23.16
C ILE A 317 -2.17 -20.46 -24.44
N LEU A 318 -1.15 -21.31 -24.64
CA LEU A 318 -1.07 -22.19 -25.81
C LEU A 318 -2.09 -23.34 -25.77
N PHE A 319 -2.43 -23.85 -24.58
CA PHE A 319 -3.39 -24.94 -24.39
C PHE A 319 -4.83 -24.47 -24.24
N LEU A 320 -5.09 -23.21 -23.88
CA LEU A 320 -6.44 -22.64 -23.75
C LEU A 320 -7.29 -22.87 -25.00
N PRO A 321 -6.81 -22.58 -26.23
CA PRO A 321 -7.56 -22.87 -27.44
C PRO A 321 -7.87 -24.36 -27.60
N VAL A 322 -6.93 -25.25 -27.26
CA VAL A 322 -7.12 -26.71 -27.37
C VAL A 322 -8.18 -27.20 -26.39
N MET A 323 -8.18 -26.68 -25.15
CA MET A 323 -9.22 -27.01 -24.17
C MET A 323 -10.59 -26.43 -24.50
N MET A 324 -10.62 -25.30 -25.23
CA MET A 324 -11.86 -24.63 -25.67
C MET A 324 -12.41 -25.18 -27.00
N MET A 325 -11.80 -26.19 -27.61
CA MET A 325 -12.21 -26.68 -28.94
C MET A 325 -13.30 -27.76 -28.93
N ASP A 326 -13.74 -28.28 -27.78
CA ASP A 326 -14.67 -29.44 -27.75
C ASP A 326 -16.18 -29.13 -27.74
N ASP A 327 -16.61 -27.86 -27.60
CA ASP A 327 -18.03 -27.49 -27.65
C ASP A 327 -18.28 -26.22 -28.50
N GLU A 328 -18.56 -26.38 -29.79
CA GLU A 328 -18.84 -25.26 -30.72
C GLU A 328 -20.14 -24.51 -30.40
N ASP A 329 -21.09 -25.12 -29.70
CA ASP A 329 -22.36 -24.49 -29.33
C ASP A 329 -22.26 -23.55 -28.12
N ASP A 330 -21.23 -23.71 -27.26
CA ASP A 330 -21.02 -22.86 -26.07
C ASP A 330 -20.12 -21.63 -26.33
N LYS A 331 -19.32 -21.64 -27.40
CA LYS A 331 -18.43 -20.52 -27.81
C LYS A 331 -19.14 -19.19 -28.04
N LYS A 332 -20.41 -19.23 -28.50
CA LYS A 332 -21.20 -18.00 -28.71
C LYS A 332 -21.62 -17.34 -27.39
N LYS A 333 -21.90 -18.14 -26.36
CA LYS A 333 -22.26 -17.61 -25.03
C LYS A 333 -21.04 -17.14 -24.26
N GLU A 334 -19.90 -17.82 -24.42
CA GLU A 334 -18.64 -17.41 -23.79
C GLU A 334 -18.07 -16.12 -24.40
N GLN A 335 -18.09 -15.94 -25.72
CA GLN A 335 -17.65 -14.67 -26.34
C GLN A 335 -18.48 -13.47 -25.88
N GLU A 336 -19.77 -13.66 -25.61
CA GLU A 336 -20.64 -12.60 -25.06
C GLU A 336 -20.32 -12.31 -23.58
N GLN A 337 -19.94 -13.32 -22.80
CA GLN A 337 -19.48 -13.14 -21.42
C GLN A 337 -18.09 -12.49 -21.33
N VAL A 338 -17.16 -12.86 -22.21
CA VAL A 338 -15.81 -12.26 -22.26
C VAL A 338 -15.90 -10.78 -22.65
N LYS A 339 -16.73 -10.41 -23.63
CA LYS A 339 -16.98 -8.99 -23.95
C LYS A 339 -17.56 -8.21 -22.77
N LYS A 340 -18.52 -8.78 -22.05
CA LYS A 340 -19.06 -8.16 -20.83
C LYS A 340 -18.02 -8.04 -19.72
N ALA A 341 -17.11 -8.99 -19.61
CA ALA A 341 -16.03 -8.95 -18.63
C ALA A 341 -14.96 -7.91 -18.99
N GLU A 342 -14.59 -7.78 -20.27
CA GLU A 342 -13.69 -6.72 -20.77
C GLU A 342 -14.28 -5.32 -20.51
N GLU A 343 -15.55 -5.08 -20.86
CA GLU A 343 -16.23 -3.80 -20.59
C GLU A 343 -16.34 -3.48 -19.08
N GLY A 344 -16.40 -4.51 -18.21
CA GLY A 344 -16.36 -4.33 -16.77
C GLY A 344 -14.96 -3.97 -16.25
N LEU A 345 -13.93 -4.53 -16.87
CA LEU A 345 -12.53 -4.32 -16.51
C LEU A 345 -12.06 -2.91 -16.87
N GLU A 346 -12.44 -2.40 -18.04
CA GLU A 346 -12.15 -1.02 -18.44
C GLU A 346 -12.77 0.00 -17.46
N LYS A 347 -13.98 -0.27 -16.96
CA LYS A 347 -14.62 0.59 -15.95
C LYS A 347 -13.96 0.54 -14.58
N GLU A 348 -13.49 -0.62 -14.14
CA GLU A 348 -12.74 -0.74 -12.87
C GLU A 348 -11.38 -0.04 -12.97
N GLU A 349 -10.73 -0.08 -14.13
CA GLU A 349 -9.46 0.60 -14.39
C GLU A 349 -9.62 2.13 -14.37
N GLU A 350 -10.65 2.67 -15.03
CA GLU A 350 -10.98 4.11 -14.95
C GLU A 350 -11.29 4.57 -13.52
N GLU A 351 -11.99 3.76 -12.71
CA GLU A 351 -12.28 4.10 -11.31
C GLU A 351 -11.02 4.05 -10.43
N ALA A 352 -10.11 3.11 -10.68
CA ALA A 352 -8.84 3.02 -9.97
C ALA A 352 -7.93 4.21 -10.28
N GLU A 353 -7.83 4.60 -11.55
CA GLU A 353 -7.06 5.79 -11.95
C GLU A 353 -7.61 7.08 -11.33
N ALA A 354 -8.94 7.25 -11.29
CA ALA A 354 -9.57 8.40 -10.65
C ALA A 354 -9.26 8.48 -9.15
N LYS A 355 -9.21 7.33 -8.45
CA LYS A 355 -8.85 7.27 -7.02
C LYS A 355 -7.37 7.61 -6.78
N ASP A 356 -6.46 7.16 -7.63
CA ASP A 356 -5.03 7.46 -7.51
C ASP A 356 -4.75 8.95 -7.77
N VAL A 357 -5.43 9.58 -8.73
CA VAL A 357 -5.33 11.03 -8.97
C VAL A 357 -5.85 11.82 -7.77
N ALA A 358 -7.00 11.46 -7.21
CA ALA A 358 -7.54 12.12 -6.03
C ALA A 358 -6.62 11.98 -4.80
N LEU A 359 -5.95 10.83 -4.65
CA LEU A 359 -4.96 10.62 -3.58
C LEU A 359 -3.74 11.53 -3.76
N GLN A 360 -3.22 11.66 -4.99
CA GLN A 360 -2.08 12.54 -5.28
C GLN A 360 -2.42 14.01 -5.06
N GLU A 361 -3.62 14.46 -5.45
CA GLU A 361 -4.08 15.82 -5.20
C GLU A 361 -4.27 16.10 -3.70
N ALA A 362 -4.74 15.12 -2.93
CA ALA A 362 -4.87 15.23 -1.47
C ALA A 362 -3.49 15.30 -0.78
N GLU A 363 -2.52 14.49 -1.22
CA GLU A 363 -1.14 14.57 -0.75
C GLU A 363 -0.51 15.93 -1.09
N GLU A 364 -0.74 16.48 -2.28
CA GLU A 364 -0.22 17.80 -2.67
C GLU A 364 -0.87 18.94 -1.87
N LYS A 365 -2.17 18.86 -1.56
CA LYS A 365 -2.85 19.85 -0.71
C LYS A 365 -2.32 19.86 0.71
N LEU A 366 -2.15 18.69 1.33
CA LEU A 366 -1.58 18.59 2.68
C LEU A 366 -0.20 19.23 2.76
N LEU A 367 0.60 19.12 1.70
CA LEU A 367 1.94 19.71 1.65
C LEU A 367 1.95 21.24 1.45
N LYS A 368 0.88 21.84 0.88
CA LYS A 368 0.80 23.29 0.68
C LYS A 368 0.28 24.03 1.92
N GLU A 369 -0.57 23.39 2.72
CA GLU A 369 -1.11 23.98 3.95
C GLU A 369 -0.03 24.15 5.03
N ASP A 370 0.98 23.28 5.08
CA ASP A 370 2.10 23.44 6.03
C ASP A 370 3.12 24.53 5.59
N ALA A 371 3.17 24.89 4.30
CA ALA A 371 4.12 25.89 3.79
C ALA A 371 3.65 27.35 3.93
N THR A 372 2.41 27.60 4.35
CA THR A 372 1.82 28.95 4.45
C THR A 372 1.46 29.35 5.88
N GLY A 373 1.86 28.56 6.87
CA GLY A 373 1.46 28.69 8.27
C GLY A 373 2.51 29.20 9.25
N GLU A 374 3.49 30.01 8.85
CA GLU A 374 4.39 30.70 9.81
C GLU A 374 4.79 32.10 9.32
N GLU A 375 3.87 33.06 9.38
CA GLU A 375 4.25 34.47 9.49
C GLU A 375 3.18 35.29 10.21
N GLU A 376 2.93 35.01 11.50
CA GLU A 376 2.30 35.99 12.39
C GLU A 376 2.57 35.64 13.86
N THR A 377 3.60 36.26 14.46
CA THR A 377 3.54 36.98 15.75
C THR A 377 4.94 37.28 16.30
N ALA A 378 5.36 38.54 16.24
CA ALA A 378 6.04 39.27 17.33
C ALA A 378 6.30 40.73 16.92
N VAL A 379 5.35 41.59 17.24
CA VAL A 379 5.51 43.06 17.29
C VAL A 379 6.16 43.43 18.64
N VAL A 380 7.31 44.09 18.63
CA VAL A 380 7.76 45.01 19.68
C VAL A 380 8.57 46.16 19.03
N ASP A 381 7.95 47.34 19.06
CA ASP A 381 8.45 48.72 19.22
C ASP A 381 9.80 49.16 18.61
N LYS A 382 10.04 50.39 18.12
CA LYS A 382 9.31 51.65 17.84
C LYS A 382 10.43 52.66 17.58
N GLU A 383 10.52 53.29 16.41
CA GLU A 383 10.94 54.70 16.29
C GLU A 383 10.75 55.23 14.85
N THR A 384 10.01 56.33 14.82
CA THR A 384 9.77 57.39 13.83
C THR A 384 10.93 57.74 12.89
N ASP A 385 10.63 58.02 11.61
CA ASP A 385 10.62 59.41 11.10
C ASP A 385 9.95 59.54 9.72
N ALA A 386 9.64 60.79 9.38
CA ALA A 386 8.54 61.27 8.55
C ALA A 386 8.83 61.52 7.04
N GLU A 387 7.78 62.05 6.41
CA GLU A 387 7.71 62.92 5.21
C GLU A 387 7.31 62.31 3.84
N GLU A 388 6.05 62.63 3.49
CA GLU A 388 5.54 63.35 2.30
C GLU A 388 6.02 62.92 0.89
N GLU A 389 5.09 62.59 -0.02
CA GLU A 389 4.47 63.55 -0.95
C GLU A 389 3.41 62.87 -1.83
N GLU A 390 2.47 63.69 -2.31
CA GLU A 390 1.33 63.38 -3.18
C GLU A 390 1.75 63.05 -4.62
N GLU A 391 0.90 62.34 -5.39
CA GLU A 391 0.37 62.89 -6.65
C GLU A 391 -0.71 61.98 -7.27
N ASP A 392 -1.74 62.66 -7.77
CA ASP A 392 -2.83 62.20 -8.62
C ASP A 392 -2.37 61.42 -9.86
N ASN A 393 -3.20 60.46 -10.32
CA ASN A 393 -3.53 60.47 -11.75
C ASN A 393 -4.88 59.79 -12.05
N ALA A 394 -5.49 60.34 -13.08
CA ALA A 394 -6.88 60.31 -13.46
C ALA A 394 -7.35 59.03 -14.15
N GLU A 395 -8.67 58.93 -14.14
CA GLU A 395 -9.54 58.14 -15.00
C GLU A 395 -9.15 58.20 -16.48
N GLU A 396 -9.21 57.07 -17.18
CA GLU A 396 -9.54 57.06 -18.60
C GLU A 396 -10.48 55.88 -18.89
N GLU A 397 -11.74 56.23 -19.14
CA GLU A 397 -12.75 55.33 -19.70
C GLU A 397 -12.38 54.99 -21.15
N GLY A 398 -12.37 53.70 -21.46
CA GLY A 398 -12.27 53.15 -22.81
C GLY A 398 -13.37 52.12 -23.00
N ASP A 399 -14.53 52.62 -23.45
CA ASP A 399 -15.71 51.87 -23.86
C ASP A 399 -15.50 51.42 -25.31
N ASP A 400 -15.23 50.13 -25.51
CA ASP A 400 -15.34 49.44 -26.80
C ASP A 400 -15.88 48.02 -26.54
N ASP A 401 -17.20 47.90 -26.65
CA ASP A 401 -18.03 46.70 -26.55
C ASP A 401 -17.54 45.56 -27.46
N ALA A 402 -16.73 44.66 -26.90
CA ALA A 402 -16.77 43.24 -27.20
C ALA A 402 -16.65 42.52 -25.86
N ASP A 403 -17.66 41.74 -25.48
CA ASP A 403 -17.65 40.91 -24.28
C ASP A 403 -16.52 39.87 -24.38
N GLU A 404 -15.28 40.27 -24.10
CA GLU A 404 -14.13 39.38 -24.04
C GLU A 404 -14.29 38.54 -22.78
N ILE A 405 -14.81 37.33 -22.95
CA ILE A 405 -15.04 36.40 -21.87
C ILE A 405 -13.67 36.04 -21.26
N GLU A 406 -13.40 36.51 -20.04
CA GLU A 406 -12.20 36.16 -19.28
C GLU A 406 -12.22 34.67 -18.88
N TYR A 407 -11.77 33.80 -19.78
CA TYR A 407 -11.63 32.36 -19.53
C TYR A 407 -10.58 32.03 -18.45
N ALA A 408 -9.72 32.98 -18.08
CA ALA A 408 -8.69 32.79 -17.07
C ALA A 408 -9.27 32.53 -15.66
N ASP A 409 -10.39 33.16 -15.35
CA ASP A 409 -11.05 33.10 -14.04
C ASP A 409 -12.00 31.91 -13.90
N MET A 410 -12.32 31.23 -15.01
CA MET A 410 -13.16 30.05 -14.98
C MET A 410 -12.45 28.85 -14.37
N THR A 411 -13.23 28.00 -13.71
CA THR A 411 -12.77 26.71 -13.21
C THR A 411 -12.58 25.71 -14.36
N VAL A 412 -11.75 24.69 -14.14
CA VAL A 412 -11.54 23.60 -15.13
C VAL A 412 -12.86 22.94 -15.53
N LYS A 413 -13.83 22.89 -14.62
CA LYS A 413 -15.16 22.32 -14.88
C LYS A 413 -15.95 23.17 -15.87
N GLU A 414 -16.01 24.48 -15.67
CA GLU A 414 -16.70 25.43 -16.56
C GLU A 414 -16.06 25.45 -17.95
N LEU A 415 -14.72 25.43 -18.03
CA LEU A 415 -14.00 25.33 -19.31
C LEU A 415 -14.32 24.04 -20.07
N ARG A 416 -14.45 22.91 -19.37
CA ARG A 416 -14.85 21.63 -20.00
C ARG A 416 -16.30 21.63 -20.47
N ASP A 417 -17.19 22.27 -19.73
CA ASP A 417 -18.60 22.38 -20.11
C ASP A 417 -18.74 23.23 -21.40
N ILE A 418 -17.98 24.34 -21.52
CA ILE A 418 -17.92 25.17 -22.73
C ILE A 418 -17.36 24.38 -23.92
N LEU A 419 -16.25 23.65 -23.74
CA LEU A 419 -15.66 22.85 -24.81
C LEU A 419 -16.58 21.69 -25.23
N LYS A 420 -17.33 21.11 -24.30
CA LYS A 420 -18.31 20.05 -24.58
C LYS A 420 -19.51 20.56 -25.35
N GLU A 421 -19.98 21.77 -25.05
CA GLU A 421 -21.05 22.43 -25.83
C GLU A 421 -20.60 22.76 -27.26
N ARG A 422 -19.29 22.94 -27.47
CA ARG A 422 -18.65 23.19 -28.78
C ARG A 422 -18.12 21.93 -29.48
N ASP A 423 -18.42 20.72 -28.99
CA ASP A 423 -17.90 19.44 -29.52
C ASP A 423 -16.35 19.38 -29.65
N GLN A 424 -15.63 20.03 -28.73
CA GLN A 424 -14.17 20.06 -28.67
C GLN A 424 -13.57 19.09 -27.62
N PRO A 425 -12.29 18.70 -27.76
CA PRO A 425 -11.63 17.83 -26.80
C PRO A 425 -11.55 18.44 -25.38
N VAL A 426 -12.04 17.70 -24.37
CA VAL A 426 -12.13 18.15 -22.96
C VAL A 426 -10.96 17.70 -22.05
N TYR A 427 -9.93 17.07 -22.62
CA TYR A 427 -8.75 16.59 -21.88
C TYR A 427 -7.59 17.61 -21.94
N GLY A 428 -6.80 17.75 -20.87
CA GLY A 428 -5.65 18.65 -20.83
C GLY A 428 -5.54 19.46 -19.54
N ARG A 429 -4.45 20.24 -19.42
CA ARG A 429 -4.20 21.17 -18.31
C ARG A 429 -5.05 22.44 -18.46
N LYS A 430 -5.31 23.19 -17.37
CA LYS A 430 -6.13 24.42 -17.39
C LYS A 430 -5.70 25.41 -18.49
N ALA A 431 -4.39 25.63 -18.66
CA ALA A 431 -3.86 26.51 -19.70
C ALA A 431 -4.20 26.03 -21.13
N GLU A 432 -4.14 24.73 -21.40
CA GLU A 432 -4.50 24.16 -22.71
C GLU A 432 -5.99 24.24 -23.00
N LEU A 433 -6.84 24.16 -21.95
CA LEU A 433 -8.29 24.35 -22.08
C LEU A 433 -8.64 25.81 -22.36
N ILE A 434 -7.97 26.77 -21.70
CA ILE A 434 -8.12 28.20 -21.95
C ILE A 434 -7.72 28.54 -23.39
N GLU A 435 -6.55 28.07 -23.83
CA GLU A 435 -6.06 28.29 -25.20
C GLU A 435 -7.05 27.76 -26.25
N ARG A 436 -7.70 26.62 -26.00
CA ARG A 436 -8.74 26.10 -26.90
C ARG A 436 -9.99 26.96 -26.90
N CYS A 437 -10.45 27.40 -25.72
CA CYS A 437 -11.61 28.28 -25.60
C CYS A 437 -11.40 29.63 -26.32
N GLN A 438 -10.17 30.15 -26.31
CA GLN A 438 -9.77 31.38 -27.00
C GLN A 438 -9.60 31.19 -28.51
N ASN A 439 -9.03 30.06 -28.95
CA ASN A 439 -8.81 29.77 -30.37
C ASN A 439 -10.07 29.35 -31.15
N THR A 440 -11.27 29.41 -30.55
CA THR A 440 -12.53 28.99 -31.19
C THR A 440 -13.35 30.11 -31.81
N GLU A 441 -12.87 31.36 -31.82
CA GLU A 441 -13.56 32.50 -32.46
C GLU A 441 -13.34 32.59 -33.98
#